data_AF-A0A925ZC71-F1
#
_entry.id   AF-A0A925ZC71-F1
#
_cell.length_a   1.000
_cell.length_b   1.000
_cell.length_c   1.000
_cell.angle_alpha   90.00
_cell.angle_beta   90.00
_cell.angle_gamma   90.00
#
_symmetry.space_group_name_H-M   'P 1'
#
loop_
_entity.id
_entity.type
_entity.pdbx_description
1 polymer ?
#
loop_
_entity_poly.entity_id
_entity_poly.type
_entity_poly.pdbx_seq_one_letter_code
_entity_poly.pdbx_strand_id
1 'polypeptide(L)'
;IRQFIGADALIYQDVDAMKRVVGALNPALRSFEASCFDGHYITGDVSAADFTAMAAQRNAQGDEEESDDRSRLALQSATETS
;
A
#
# COMPACT_ATOMS: atom_id res chain seq x y z
N ILE A 1 2.56 -16.76 -2.33
CA ILE A 1 2.75 -15.82 -1.19
C ILE A 1 3.21 -16.56 0.06
N ARG A 2 2.41 -17.47 0.66
CA ARG A 2 2.79 -18.24 1.87
C ARG A 2 4.23 -18.78 1.90
N GLN A 3 4.62 -19.55 0.88
CA GLN A 3 5.97 -20.12 0.78
C GLN A 3 7.03 -19.05 0.57
N PHE A 4 6.75 -18.04 -0.25
CA PHE A 4 7.67 -16.95 -0.54
C PHE A 4 8.04 -16.15 0.73
N ILE A 5 7.07 -15.98 1.63
CA ILE A 5 7.29 -15.30 2.92
C ILE A 5 7.69 -16.27 4.05
N GLY A 6 7.85 -17.57 3.76
CA GLY A 6 8.27 -18.58 4.75
C GLY A 6 7.25 -18.91 5.83
N ALA A 7 5.95 -18.69 5.61
CA ALA A 7 4.92 -18.95 6.62
C ALA A 7 4.39 -20.39 6.57
N ASP A 8 4.05 -20.97 7.73
CA ASP A 8 3.41 -22.29 7.82
C ASP A 8 1.95 -22.26 7.34
N ALA A 9 1.26 -21.16 7.66
CA ALA A 9 -0.11 -20.90 7.26
C ALA A 9 -0.26 -19.46 6.75
N LEU A 10 -1.22 -19.25 5.85
CA LEU A 10 -1.59 -17.94 5.36
C LEU A 10 -3.10 -17.95 5.12
N ILE A 11 -3.78 -16.93 5.62
CA ILE A 11 -5.20 -16.72 5.41
C ILE A 11 -5.43 -15.28 4.98
N TYR A 12 -6.34 -15.10 4.04
CA TYR A 12 -6.83 -13.80 3.62
C TYR A 12 -8.22 -13.57 4.19
N GLN A 13 -8.49 -12.33 4.59
CA GLN A 13 -9.84 -11.92 4.92
C GLN A 13 -10.67 -11.78 3.64
N ASP A 14 -11.94 -12.18 3.70
CA ASP A 14 -12.90 -11.92 2.63
C ASP A 14 -13.24 -10.43 2.56
N VAL A 15 -13.09 -9.84 1.37
CA VAL A 15 -13.30 -8.40 1.14
C VAL A 15 -14.74 -8.00 1.43
N ASP A 16 -15.71 -8.83 1.04
CA ASP A 16 -17.12 -8.55 1.28
C ASP A 16 -17.48 -8.64 2.77
N ALA A 17 -16.88 -9.59 3.49
CA ALA A 17 -17.01 -9.69 4.94
C ALA A 17 -16.45 -8.45 5.63
N MET A 18 -15.27 -7.97 5.23
CA MET A 18 -14.70 -6.72 5.73
C MET A 18 -15.66 -5.54 5.50
N LYS A 19 -16.17 -5.36 4.27
CA LYS A 19 -17.13 -4.30 3.92
C LYS A 19 -18.40 -4.37 4.77
N ARG A 20 -18.95 -5.57 4.99
CA ARG A 20 -20.14 -5.77 5.85
C ARG A 20 -19.89 -5.36 7.30
N VAL A 21 -18.74 -5.75 7.87
CA VAL A 21 -18.38 -5.42 9.26
C VAL A 21 -18.26 -3.91 9.44
N VAL A 22 -17.57 -3.22 8.52
CA VAL A 22 -17.43 -1.76 8.59
C VAL A 22 -18.78 -1.07 8.36
N GLY A 23 -19.59 -1.53 7.41
CA GLY A 23 -20.92 -0.99 7.14
C GLY A 23 -21.88 -1.11 8.33
N ALA A 24 -21.73 -2.15 9.16
CA ALA A 24 -22.52 -2.31 10.38
C ALA A 24 -22.21 -1.23 11.44
N LEU A 25 -21.02 -0.63 11.44
CA LEU A 25 -20.65 0.46 12.36
C LEU A 25 -21.30 1.79 11.98
N ASN A 26 -21.56 2.00 10.68
CA ASN A 26 -22.26 3.18 10.19
C ASN A 26 -23.17 2.84 8.99
N PRO A 27 -24.46 2.58 9.24
CA PRO A 27 -25.42 2.24 8.19
C PRO A 27 -25.66 3.33 7.14
N ALA A 28 -25.20 4.57 7.36
CA ALA A 28 -25.29 5.64 6.37
C ALA A 28 -24.28 5.47 5.21
N LEU A 29 -23.23 4.66 5.41
CA LEU A 29 -22.28 4.33 4.35
C LEU A 29 -22.92 3.36 3.36
N ARG A 30 -22.99 3.78 2.09
CA ARG A 30 -23.62 2.98 1.01
C ARG A 30 -22.64 2.09 0.27
N SER A 31 -21.35 2.45 0.28
CA SER A 31 -20.30 1.75 -0.46
C SER A 31 -18.92 2.07 0.13
N PHE A 32 -17.93 1.27 -0.25
CA PHE A 32 -16.54 1.43 0.15
C PHE A 32 -15.65 1.52 -1.08
N GLU A 33 -14.64 2.39 -1.00
CA GLU A 33 -13.52 2.37 -1.94
C GLU A 33 -12.62 1.19 -1.52
N ALA A 34 -12.46 0.20 -2.41
CA ALA A 34 -11.71 -1.03 -2.17
C ALA A 34 -10.99 -1.51 -3.44
N SER A 35 -10.69 -0.58 -4.35
CA SER A 35 -10.12 -0.86 -5.67
C SER A 35 -8.80 -1.62 -5.61
N CYS A 36 -8.00 -1.43 -4.55
CA CYS A 36 -6.76 -2.19 -4.35
C CYS A 36 -6.99 -3.68 -4.08
N PHE A 37 -8.23 -4.09 -3.76
CA PHE A 37 -8.61 -5.48 -3.52
C PHE A 37 -9.50 -6.04 -4.65
N ASP A 38 -10.45 -5.26 -5.16
CA ASP A 38 -11.46 -5.73 -6.14
C ASP A 38 -11.28 -5.15 -7.55
N GLY A 39 -10.32 -4.24 -7.75
CA GLY A 39 -10.02 -3.61 -9.04
C GLY A 39 -11.04 -2.56 -9.48
N HIS A 40 -12.05 -2.22 -8.66
CA HIS A 40 -13.09 -1.26 -9.03
C HIS A 40 -12.76 0.16 -8.55
N TYR A 41 -12.12 0.94 -9.43
CA TYR A 41 -11.81 2.35 -9.19
C TYR A 41 -13.04 3.24 -9.37
N ILE A 42 -13.49 3.88 -8.28
CA ILE A 42 -14.74 4.67 -8.25
C ILE A 42 -14.72 5.91 -9.16
N THR A 43 -13.53 6.42 -9.51
CA THR A 43 -13.39 7.57 -10.41
C THR A 43 -13.72 7.22 -11.87
N GLY A 44 -13.66 5.92 -12.23
CA GLY A 44 -14.08 5.41 -13.54
C GLY A 44 -13.16 5.75 -14.71
N ASP A 45 -12.07 6.47 -14.48
CA ASP A 45 -11.13 6.98 -15.49
C ASP A 45 -9.71 6.39 -15.36
N VAL A 46 -9.51 5.44 -14.45
CA VAL A 46 -8.21 4.79 -14.24
C VAL A 46 -7.93 3.76 -15.33
N SER A 47 -6.76 3.87 -15.96
CA SER A 47 -6.29 2.99 -17.03
C SER A 47 -4.93 2.32 -16.70
N ALA A 48 -4.59 1.26 -17.45
CA ALA A 48 -3.28 0.63 -17.37
C ALA A 48 -2.13 1.59 -17.76
N ALA A 49 -2.40 2.57 -18.63
CA ALA A 49 -1.44 3.59 -19.02
C ALA A 49 -1.09 4.50 -17.83
N ASP A 50 -2.06 4.84 -16.99
CA ASP A 50 -1.84 5.67 -15.80
C ASP A 50 -0.90 4.95 -14.81
N PHE A 51 -1.09 3.65 -14.58
CA PHE A 51 -0.17 2.86 -13.75
C PHE A 51 1.25 2.81 -14.31
N THR A 52 1.38 2.71 -15.63
CA THR A 52 2.68 2.69 -16.31
C THR A 52 3.39 4.04 -16.17
N ALA A 53 2.67 5.15 -16.36
CA ALA A 53 3.20 6.49 -16.17
C ALA A 53 3.64 6.73 -14.71
N MET A 54 2.84 6.32 -13.74
CA MET A 54 3.19 6.41 -12.31
C MET A 54 4.42 5.57 -11.96
N ALA A 55 4.56 4.36 -12.53
CA ALA A 55 5.74 3.52 -12.30
C ALA A 55 7.02 4.17 -12.88
N ALA A 56 6.94 4.75 -14.09
CA ALA A 56 8.05 5.47 -14.70
C ALA A 56 8.46 6.70 -13.87
N GLN A 57 7.48 7.46 -13.37
CA GLN A 57 7.74 8.61 -12.51
C GLN A 57 8.46 8.22 -11.21
N ARG A 58 8.03 7.14 -10.54
CA ARG A 58 8.70 6.67 -9.31
C ARG A 58 10.15 6.24 -9.55
N ASN A 59 10.41 5.57 -10.67
CA ASN A 59 11.77 5.15 -11.02
C ASN A 59 12.68 6.37 -11.27
N ALA A 60 12.16 7.44 -11.89
CA ALA A 60 12.93 8.66 -12.13
C ALA A 60 13.23 9.44 -10.83
N GLN A 61 12.36 9.37 -9.82
CA GLN A 61 12.57 10.04 -8.52
C GLN A 61 13.56 9.29 -7.60
N GLY A 62 13.59 7.96 -7.65
CA GLY A 62 14.49 7.15 -6.82
C GLY A 62 15.98 7.42 -7.09
N ASP A 63 16.32 7.88 -8.29
CA ASP A 63 17.68 8.27 -8.66
C ASP A 63 18.11 9.62 -8.03
N GLU A 64 17.17 10.46 -7.61
CA GLU A 64 17.45 11.78 -7.00
C GLU A 64 17.53 11.72 -5.46
N GLU A 65 16.77 10.83 -4.81
CA GLU A 65 16.67 10.74 -3.34
C GLU A 65 17.79 9.92 -2.66
N GLU A 66 18.53 9.07 -3.39
CA GLU A 66 19.61 8.25 -2.81
C GLU A 66 20.84 9.08 -2.35
N SER A 67 20.86 10.38 -2.66
CA SER A 67 21.96 11.29 -2.35
C SER A 67 21.96 11.88 -0.92
N ASP A 68 20.81 12.05 -0.23
CA ASP A 68 20.77 12.98 0.92
C ASP A 68 20.16 12.45 2.23
N ASP A 69 19.34 11.38 2.22
CA ASP A 69 18.54 11.04 3.42
C ASP A 69 18.99 9.82 4.25
N ARG A 70 19.88 8.95 3.72
CA ARG A 70 20.46 7.84 4.52
C ARG A 70 21.47 8.29 5.58
N SER A 71 21.97 9.51 5.49
CA SER A 71 22.94 10.07 6.43
C SER A 71 22.32 10.37 7.81
N ARG A 72 21.09 10.91 7.83
CA ARG A 72 20.49 11.45 9.07
C ARG A 72 20.03 10.38 10.05
N LEU A 73 19.53 9.23 9.57
CA LEU A 73 19.06 8.14 10.44
C LEU A 73 20.22 7.36 11.10
N ALA A 74 21.38 7.27 10.45
CA ALA A 74 22.52 6.49 10.94
C ALA A 74 23.27 7.16 12.11
N LEU A 75 23.22 8.49 12.20
CA LEU A 75 23.87 9.26 13.27
C LEU A 75 23.14 9.13 14.61
N GLN A 76 21.82 8.98 14.62
CA GLN A 76 21.03 8.89 15.85
C GLN A 76 21.24 7.56 16.58
N SER A 77 21.43 6.46 15.84
CA SER A 77 21.70 5.14 16.43
C SER A 77 23.07 5.03 17.12
N ALA A 78 24.05 5.84 16.71
CA ALA A 78 25.39 5.81 17.30
C ALA A 78 25.47 6.56 18.64
N THR A 79 24.58 7.53 18.88
CA THR A 79 24.60 8.37 20.08
C THR A 79 23.86 7.78 21.29
N GLU A 80 23.03 6.74 21.10
CA GLU A 80 22.24 6.13 22.19
C GLU A 80 22.96 4.97 22.91
N THR A 81 24.17 4.58 22.50
CA THR A 81 24.89 3.42 23.09
C THR A 81 26.07 3.82 23.99
N SER A 82 26.03 4.98 24.66
CA SER A 82 27.10 5.38 25.60
C SER A 82 26.61 5.85 26.95
#